data_AF-A0A1L8WBK6-F1
#
_entry.id   AF-A0A1L8WBK6-F1
#
_cell.length_a   1.000
_cell.length_b   1.000
_cell.length_c   1.000
_cell.angle_alpha   90.00
_cell.angle_beta   90.00
_cell.angle_gamma   90.00
#
_symmetry.space_group_name_H-M   'P 1'
#
loop_
_entity.id
_entity.type
_entity.pdbx_description
1 polymer ?
#
loop_
_entity_poly.entity_id
_entity_poly.type
_entity_poly.pdbx_seq_one_letter_code
_entity_poly.pdbx_strand_id
1 'polypeptide(L)' 'MDFIIQKLEFVLRGIQGVAGGYAAVMLALMGFHFMTKNRQKIEEAQDGVKYIVLGIFIVIGAQLIVNWIKG' A
#
# COMPACT_ATOMS: atom_id res chain seq x y z
N MET A 1 -28.26 -4.93 3.50
CA MET A 1 -26.93 -5.55 3.66
C MET A 1 -25.93 -4.97 2.68
N ASP A 2 -26.31 -4.76 1.41
CA ASP A 2 -25.40 -4.26 0.36
C ASP A 2 -24.89 -2.83 0.55
N PHE A 3 -25.72 -1.89 1.05
CA PHE A 3 -25.33 -0.48 1.12
C PHE A 3 -24.17 -0.22 2.09
N ILE A 4 -24.11 -0.94 3.22
CA ILE A 4 -23.04 -0.82 4.21
C ILE A 4 -21.75 -1.46 3.67
N ILE A 5 -21.85 -2.64 3.06
CA ILE A 5 -20.71 -3.35 2.49
C ILE A 5 -20.11 -2.57 1.32
N GLN A 6 -20.94 -2.00 0.45
CA GLN A 6 -20.49 -1.22 -0.71
C GLN A 6 -19.77 0.07 -0.28
N LYS A 7 -20.25 0.76 0.76
CA LYS A 7 -19.54 1.90 1.34
C LYS A 7 -18.22 1.50 2.00
N LEU A 8 -18.20 0.37 2.70
CA LEU A 8 -16.98 -0.16 3.32
C LEU A 8 -15.93 -0.49 2.26
N GLU A 9 -16.33 -1.12 1.15
CA GLU A 9 -15.46 -1.43 0.02
C GLU A 9 -14.92 -0.17 -0.68
N PHE A 10 -15.76 0.86 -0.81
CA PHE A 10 -15.34 2.13 -1.38
C PHE A 10 -14.25 2.80 -0.54
N VAL A 11 -14.40 2.78 0.79
CA VAL A 11 -13.37 3.28 1.72
C VAL A 11 -12.11 2.43 1.64
N LEU A 12 -12.25 1.10 1.59
CA LEU A 12 -11.12 0.18 1.47
C LEU A 12 -10.32 0.42 0.17
N ARG A 13 -11.03 0.59 -0.96
CA ARG A 13 -10.42 0.91 -2.26
C ARG A 13 -9.77 2.29 -2.27
N GLY A 14 -10.38 3.28 -1.60
CA GLY A 14 -9.78 4.60 -1.41
C GLY A 14 -8.45 4.51 -0.67
N ILE A 15 -8.41 3.79 0.45
CA ILE A 15 -7.20 3.55 1.24
C ILE A 15 -6.16 2.77 0.42
N GLN A 16 -6.58 1.76 -0.35
CA GLN A 16 -5.71 1.04 -1.29
C GLN A 16 -5.08 1.95 -2.34
N GLY A 17 -5.87 2.83 -2.95
CA GLY A 17 -5.39 3.75 -3.97
C GLY A 17 -4.37 4.72 -3.41
N VAL A 18 -4.61 5.27 -2.22
CA VAL A 18 -3.67 6.18 -1.54
C VAL A 18 -2.40 5.44 -1.10
N ALA A 19 -2.53 4.25 -0.51
CA ALA A 19 -1.38 3.44 -0.08
C ALA A 19 -0.54 2.98 -1.28
N GLY A 20 -1.18 2.53 -2.36
CA GLY A 20 -0.52 2.15 -3.61
C GLY A 20 0.14 3.34 -4.31
N GLY A 21 -0.49 4.52 -4.28
CA GLY A 21 0.10 5.76 -4.79
C GLY A 21 1.34 6.17 -4.01
N TYR A 22 1.28 6.12 -2.67
CA TYR A 22 2.45 6.38 -1.82
C TYR A 22 3.58 5.37 -2.08
N ALA A 23 3.23 4.09 -2.24
CA ALA A 23 4.17 3.03 -2.59
C ALA A 23 4.90 3.30 -3.92
N ALA A 24 4.15 3.69 -4.95
CA ALA A 24 4.69 4.01 -6.27
C ALA A 24 5.66 5.20 -6.21
N VAL A 25 5.32 6.25 -5.46
CA VAL A 25 6.20 7.42 -5.29
C VAL A 25 7.50 7.04 -4.58
N MET A 26 7.41 6.24 -3.51
CA MET A 26 8.60 5.82 -2.75
C MET A 26 9.52 4.91 -3.58
N LEU A 27 8.95 3.99 -4.37
CA LEU A 27 9.70 3.17 -5.32
C LEU A 27 10.35 4.00 -6.45
N ALA A 28 9.65 5.02 -6.96
CA ALA A 28 10.20 5.92 -7.96
C ALA A 28 11.39 6.73 -7.41
N LEU A 29 11.27 7.25 -6.19
CA LEU A 29 12.36 7.93 -5.48
C LEU A 29 13.53 6.98 -5.21
N MET A 30 13.24 5.73 -4.89
CA MET A 30 14.24 4.70 -4.67
C MET A 30 15.02 4.39 -5.96
N GLY A 31 14.34 4.26 -7.10
CA GLY A 31 14.98 4.12 -8.41
C GLY A 31 15.87 5.31 -8.78
N PHE A 32 15.41 6.53 -8.52
CA PHE A 32 16.21 7.75 -8.70
C PHE A 32 17.45 7.79 -7.79
N HIS A 33 17.32 7.37 -6.53
CA HIS A 33 18.44 7.31 -5.60
C HIS A 33 19.42 6.18 -5.90
N PHE A 34 18.94 5.07 -6.47
CA PHE A 34 19.79 3.99 -6.95
C PHE A 34 20.71 4.46 -8.08
N MET A 35 20.21 5.32 -8.98
CA MET A 35 21.00 5.92 -10.06
C MET A 35 22.04 6.93 -9.55
N THR A 36 21.77 7.66 -8.46
CA THR A 36 22.70 8.63 -7.88
C THR A 36 23.73 8.01 -6.93
N LYS A 37 23.74 6.67 -6.78
CA LYS A 37 24.65 5.88 -5.92
C LYS A 37 24.73 6.33 -4.46
N ASN A 38 23.74 7.07 -3.96
CA ASN A 38 23.73 7.56 -2.60
C ASN A 38 23.23 6.47 -1.64
N ARG A 39 24.14 5.61 -1.17
CA ARG A 39 23.83 4.41 -0.36
C ARG A 39 22.97 4.70 0.87
N GLN A 40 23.21 5.82 1.54
CA GLN A 40 22.48 6.19 2.76
C GLN A 40 20.97 6.37 2.50
N LYS A 41 20.62 6.94 1.34
CA LYS A 41 19.23 7.14 0.94
C LYS A 41 18.55 5.88 0.39
N ILE A 42 19.35 4.90 -0.04
CA ILE A 42 18.84 3.59 -0.46
C ILE A 42 18.38 2.78 0.76
N GLU A 43 19.11 2.83 1.88
CA GLU A 43 18.71 2.18 3.14
C GLU A 43 17.44 2.81 3.71
N GLU A 44 17.37 4.14 3.77
CA GLU A 44 16.16 4.85 4.21
C GLU A 44 14.93 4.50 3.36
N ALA A 45 15.12 4.41 2.04
CA ALA A 45 14.07 4.00 1.13
C ALA A 45 13.69 2.52 1.27
N GLN A 46 14.64 1.63 1.59
CA GLN A 46 14.34 0.21 1.88
C GLN A 46 13.47 0.07 3.11
N ASP A 47 13.72 0.82 4.18
CA ASP A 47 12.84 0.81 5.34
C ASP A 47 11.46 1.38 5.00
N GLY A 48 11.39 2.44 4.19
CA GLY A 48 10.14 2.93 3.62
C GLY A 48 9.34 1.85 2.88
N VAL A 49 10.01 1.06 2.04
CA VAL A 49 9.39 -0.06 1.32
C VAL A 49 8.89 -1.15 2.27
N LYS A 50 9.58 -1.44 3.37
CA LYS A 50 9.07 -2.41 4.37
C LYS A 50 7.74 -1.97 4.98
N TYR A 51 7.60 -0.68 5.31
CA TYR A 51 6.34 -0.16 5.83
C TYR A 51 5.21 -0.20 4.79
N ILE A 52 5.53 0.07 3.52
CA ILE A 52 4.60 -0.08 2.41
C ILE A 52 4.12 -1.54 2.28
N VAL A 53 5.05 -2.49 2.31
CA VAL A 53 4.73 -3.93 2.22
C VAL A 53 3.81 -4.35 3.36
N LEU A 54 4.07 -3.89 4.59
CA LEU A 54 3.23 -4.15 5.75
C LEU A 54 1.82 -3.56 5.56
N GLY A 55 1.72 -2.33 5.05
CA GLY A 55 0.45 -1.68 4.74
C GLY A 55 -0.36 -2.43 3.69
N ILE A 56 0.29 -2.89 2.62
CA ILE A 56 -0.35 -3.73 1.58
C ILE A 56 -0.87 -5.03 2.20
N PHE A 57 -0.10 -5.66 3.10
CA PHE A 57 -0.49 -6.92 3.75
C PHE A 57 -1.76 -6.78 4.59
N ILE A 58 -1.86 -5.72 5.40
CA ILE A 58 -3.06 -5.42 6.21
C ILE A 58 -4.27 -5.22 5.31
N VAL A 59 -4.08 -4.49 4.22
CA VAL A 59 -5.13 -4.13 3.29
C VAL A 59 -5.66 -5.32 2.49
N ILE A 60 -4.77 -6.24 2.07
CA ILE A 60 -5.15 -7.53 1.48
C ILE A 60 -5.92 -8.37 2.50
N GLY A 61 -5.46 -8.42 3.75
CA GLY A 61 -6.15 -9.13 4.83
C GLY A 61 -7.57 -8.60 5.06
N ALA A 62 -7.74 -7.27 5.10
CA ALA A 62 -9.04 -6.63 5.21
C ALA A 62 -9.95 -6.95 4.02
N GLN A 63 -9.40 -6.99 2.80
CA GLN A 63 -10.18 -7.33 1.61
C GLN A 63 -10.61 -8.79 1.59
N LEU A 64 -9.76 -9.73 2.05
CA LEU A 64 -10.10 -11.14 2.21
C LEU A 64 -11.24 -11.33 3.22
N ILE A 65 -11.20 -10.63 4.36
CA ILE A 65 -12.26 -10.68 5.37
C ILE A 65 -13.59 -10.18 4.80
N VAL A 66 -13.58 -9.03 4.09
CA VAL A 66 -14.78 -8.49 3.44
C VAL A 66 -15.33 -9.47 2.40
N ASN A 67 -14.45 -10.12 1.63
CA ASN A 67 -14.86 -11.10 0.62
C ASN A 67 -15.42 -12.38 1.26
N TRP A 68 -14.90 -12.77 2.43
CA TRP A 68 -15.41 -13.91 3.21
C TRP A 68 -16.77 -13.63 3.84
N ILE A 69 -17.03 -12.39 4.27
CA ILE A 69 -18.34 -11.95 4.78
C ILE A 69 -19.39 -11.83 3.66
N LYS A 70 -18.94 -11.59 2.41
CA LYS A 70 -19.81 -11.55 1.23
C LYS A 70 -20.18 -12.95 0.69
N GLY A 71 -19.40 -13.98 1.04
CA GLY A 71 -19.72 -15.38 0.73
C GLY A 71 -20.91 -15.86 1.54
#